data_AF-A0A844X8Z4-F1
#
_entry.id   AF-A0A844X8Z4-F1
#
_cell.length_a   1.000
_cell.length_b   1.000
_cell.length_c   1.000
_cell.angle_alpha   90.00
_cell.angle_beta   90.00
_cell.angle_gamma   90.00
#
_symmetry.space_group_name_H-M   'P 1'
#
loop_
_entity.id
_entity.type
_entity.pdbx_description
1 polymer ?
#
loop_
_entity_poly.entity_id
_entity_poly.type
_entity_poly.pdbx_seq_one_letter_code
_entity_poly.pdbx_strand_id
1 'polypeptide(L)'
;MPFRQLGQYEDVETGLYYNRFRYYNPETGLYISQDPIKLAGNNPNFYAYVHDSNAWVDPFGLSPNPVDRFPSWMQTKQGYQRHHIIPYSLRNHSLFQKSGLDINSATNMKYLPVTKGIDPNPNKSLHKGYNSEHADYNDIIAKRLDALERVATREKWSQTRIQTEIHNLQHRTRTELNSGKLKCH
;
A
#
# COMPACT_ATOMS: atom_id res chain seq x y z
N MET A 1 -0.17 37.77 -10.12
CA MET A 1 0.14 36.33 -10.37
C MET A 1 -1.03 35.54 -9.81
N PRO A 2 -1.91 34.93 -10.62
CA PRO A 2 -3.19 34.42 -10.14
C PRO A 2 -3.05 32.97 -9.64
N PHE A 3 -2.22 32.80 -8.61
CA PHE A 3 -2.12 31.53 -7.90
C PHE A 3 -3.30 31.37 -6.95
N ARG A 4 -3.98 30.23 -7.02
CA ARG A 4 -5.03 29.83 -6.10
C ARG A 4 -4.51 28.72 -5.18
N GLN A 5 -5.39 27.92 -4.60
CA GLN A 5 -4.96 26.87 -3.67
C GLN A 5 -4.06 25.84 -4.38
N LEU A 6 -2.96 25.45 -3.73
CA LEU A 6 -2.17 24.25 -4.04
C LEU A 6 -1.80 24.05 -5.52
N GLY A 7 -1.24 25.07 -6.19
CA GLY A 7 -0.74 24.95 -7.57
C GLY A 7 -1.80 25.16 -8.65
N GLN A 8 -3.01 25.59 -8.28
CA GLN A 8 -4.06 26.02 -9.19
C GLN A 8 -3.73 27.37 -9.81
N TYR A 9 -3.98 27.48 -11.11
CA TYR A 9 -3.96 28.74 -11.84
C TYR A 9 -5.39 29.15 -12.15
N GLU A 10 -5.79 30.34 -11.73
CA GLU A 10 -7.07 30.87 -12.15
C GLU A 10 -6.99 31.34 -13.59
N ASP A 11 -7.92 30.83 -14.39
CA ASP A 11 -8.25 31.38 -15.68
C ASP A 11 -9.27 32.51 -15.47
N VAL A 12 -8.79 33.75 -15.57
CA VAL A 12 -9.56 34.96 -15.26
C VAL A 12 -10.70 35.20 -16.25
N GLU A 13 -10.63 34.63 -17.47
CA GLU A 13 -11.69 34.75 -18.47
C GLU A 13 -12.92 33.91 -18.08
N THR A 14 -12.70 32.75 -17.47
CA THR A 14 -13.76 31.79 -17.15
C THR A 14 -14.10 31.70 -15.66
N GLY A 15 -13.21 32.20 -14.79
CA GLY A 15 -13.30 32.02 -13.33
C GLY A 15 -12.99 30.59 -12.87
N LEU A 16 -12.57 29.70 -13.78
CA LEU A 16 -12.22 28.32 -13.47
C LEU A 16 -10.76 28.20 -13.04
N TYR A 17 -10.46 27.18 -12.26
CA TYR A 17 -9.12 26.90 -11.79
C TYR A 17 -8.51 25.75 -12.59
N TYR A 18 -7.42 26.03 -13.28
CA TYR A 18 -6.69 25.05 -14.06
C TYR A 18 -5.77 24.20 -13.19
N ASN A 19 -6.05 22.90 -13.15
CA ASN A 19 -5.24 21.83 -12.58
C ASN A 19 -4.71 20.95 -13.71
N ARG A 20 -3.69 21.43 -14.44
CA ARG A 20 -2.93 20.78 -15.53
C ARG A 20 -3.73 19.97 -16.57
N PHE A 21 -4.39 18.90 -16.19
CA PHE A 21 -5.23 18.09 -17.10
C PHE A 21 -6.72 18.40 -17.01
N ARG A 22 -7.19 19.19 -16.03
CA ARG A 22 -8.61 19.50 -15.84
C ARG A 22 -8.85 20.93 -15.34
N TYR A 23 -10.05 21.44 -15.63
CA TYR A 23 -10.56 22.70 -15.07
C TYR A 23 -11.52 22.42 -13.91
N TYR A 24 -11.27 23.06 -12.78
CA TYR A 24 -12.03 22.97 -11.53
C TYR A 24 -12.91 24.21 -11.37
N ASN A 25 -14.19 24.00 -11.07
CA ASN A 25 -15.12 25.07 -10.75
C ASN A 25 -15.13 25.27 -9.22
N PRO A 26 -14.65 26.43 -8.71
CA PRO A 26 -14.60 26.69 -7.27
C PRO A 26 -15.98 26.89 -6.63
N GLU A 27 -17.01 27.27 -7.38
CA GLU A 27 -18.36 27.46 -6.87
C GLU A 27 -19.04 26.11 -6.58
N THR A 28 -18.84 25.13 -7.45
CA THR A 28 -19.44 23.78 -7.29
C THR A 28 -18.54 22.80 -6.56
N GLY A 29 -17.24 23.08 -6.51
CA GLY A 29 -16.26 22.18 -5.91
C GLY A 29 -15.91 20.96 -6.77
N LEU A 30 -16.21 21.00 -8.08
CA LEU A 30 -16.08 19.87 -9.00
C LEU A 30 -15.25 20.23 -10.23
N TYR A 31 -14.66 19.22 -10.86
CA TYR A 31 -14.14 19.34 -12.22
C TYR A 31 -15.28 19.45 -13.22
N ILE A 32 -15.11 20.27 -14.26
CA ILE A 32 -16.10 20.43 -15.33
C ILE A 32 -15.98 19.36 -16.43
N SER A 33 -14.89 18.57 -16.41
CA SER A 33 -14.64 17.47 -17.33
C SER A 33 -14.45 16.16 -16.56
N GLN A 34 -14.90 15.05 -17.15
CA GLN A 34 -14.67 13.73 -16.59
C GLN A 34 -13.19 13.44 -16.41
N ASP A 35 -12.85 12.69 -15.37
CA ASP A 35 -11.51 12.18 -15.15
C ASP A 35 -11.01 11.36 -16.36
N PRO A 36 -9.90 11.76 -17.02
CA PRO A 36 -9.34 11.01 -18.14
C PRO A 36 -8.99 9.56 -17.80
N ILE A 37 -8.67 9.25 -16.53
CA ILE A 37 -8.37 7.90 -16.07
C ILE A 37 -9.62 7.12 -15.60
N LYS A 38 -10.80 7.77 -15.59
CA LYS A 38 -12.11 7.16 -15.28
C LYS A 38 -12.07 6.33 -13.99
N LEU A 39 -12.59 5.10 -14.04
CA LEU A 39 -12.63 4.17 -12.91
C LEU A 39 -11.23 3.78 -12.41
N ALA A 40 -10.17 3.94 -13.21
CA ALA A 40 -8.81 3.65 -12.76
C ALA A 40 -8.32 4.64 -11.68
N GLY A 41 -8.98 5.80 -11.54
CA GLY A 41 -8.75 6.75 -10.45
C GLY A 41 -9.33 6.31 -9.10
N ASN A 42 -10.06 5.19 -9.05
CA ASN A 42 -10.72 4.65 -7.84
C ASN A 42 -11.61 5.68 -7.11
N ASN A 43 -12.14 6.65 -7.86
CA ASN A 43 -13.11 7.62 -7.39
C ASN A 43 -14.47 7.26 -8.01
N PRO A 44 -15.53 7.04 -7.19
CA PRO A 44 -16.86 6.74 -7.72
C PRO A 44 -17.48 7.92 -8.48
N ASN A 45 -16.98 9.15 -8.30
CA ASN A 45 -17.44 10.34 -9.01
C ASN A 45 -16.36 10.84 -9.98
N PHE A 46 -16.62 10.76 -11.28
CA PHE A 46 -15.70 11.18 -12.34
C PHE A 46 -15.40 12.68 -12.38
N TYR A 47 -16.17 13.49 -11.66
CA TYR A 47 -16.00 14.94 -11.59
C TYR A 47 -15.51 15.43 -10.22
N ALA A 48 -15.37 14.53 -9.24
CA ALA A 48 -14.99 14.94 -7.90
C ALA A 48 -13.52 15.41 -7.84
N TYR A 49 -13.30 16.47 -7.07
CA TYR A 49 -11.98 16.81 -6.55
C TYR A 49 -11.59 15.89 -5.38
N VAL A 50 -10.38 16.02 -4.85
CA VAL A 50 -9.86 15.14 -3.78
C VAL A 50 -10.86 14.95 -2.63
N HIS A 51 -10.88 13.77 -2.04
CA HIS A 51 -11.84 13.40 -0.99
C HIS A 51 -11.76 14.32 0.26
N ASP A 52 -10.56 14.78 0.62
CA ASP A 52 -10.34 15.72 1.72
C ASP A 52 -9.33 16.79 1.29
N SER A 53 -9.83 17.98 0.93
CA SER A 53 -9.01 19.10 0.42
C SER A 53 -8.11 19.74 1.49
N ASN A 54 -8.32 19.45 2.77
CA ASN A 54 -7.49 20.00 3.85
C ASN A 54 -6.26 19.13 4.13
N ALA A 55 -6.33 17.83 3.78
CA ALA A 55 -5.23 16.89 3.99
C ALA A 55 -4.61 16.37 2.69
N TRP A 56 -5.30 16.48 1.55
CA TRP A 56 -4.89 15.91 0.27
C TRP A 56 -4.82 16.98 -0.82
N VAL A 57 -3.89 16.79 -1.75
CA VAL A 57 -3.69 17.66 -2.91
C VAL A 57 -3.67 16.79 -4.18
N ASP A 58 -4.20 17.30 -5.29
CA ASP A 58 -4.12 16.66 -6.62
C ASP A 58 -3.30 17.56 -7.58
N PRO A 59 -1.95 17.57 -7.48
CA PRO A 59 -1.10 18.52 -8.21
C PRO A 59 -1.16 18.36 -9.73
N PHE A 60 -1.59 17.20 -10.21
CA PHE A 60 -1.71 16.93 -11.62
C PHE A 60 -3.16 17.03 -12.11
N GLY A 61 -4.17 17.01 -11.25
CA GLY A 61 -5.54 16.88 -11.72
C GLY A 61 -5.80 15.50 -12.31
N LEU A 62 -5.13 14.45 -11.81
CA LEU A 62 -5.23 13.07 -12.29
C LEU A 62 -5.51 12.06 -11.19
N SER A 63 -5.66 12.50 -9.94
CA SER A 63 -5.79 11.66 -8.74
C SER A 63 -5.08 10.30 -8.85
N PRO A 64 -3.75 10.26 -8.68
CA PRO A 64 -3.12 9.02 -8.27
C PRO A 64 -3.56 8.77 -6.82
N ASN A 65 -4.32 7.71 -6.58
CA ASN A 65 -4.30 7.14 -5.24
C ASN A 65 -2.83 7.00 -4.81
N PRO A 66 -2.47 7.24 -3.54
CA PRO A 66 -1.27 6.62 -3.01
C PRO A 66 -1.45 5.13 -3.29
N VAL A 67 -0.73 4.62 -4.29
CA VAL A 67 -0.84 3.27 -4.87
C VAL A 67 -1.43 2.36 -3.81
N ASP A 68 -2.68 1.91 -3.93
CA ASP A 68 -3.29 1.13 -2.84
C ASP A 68 -2.40 -0.10 -2.67
N ARG A 69 -1.54 -0.03 -1.66
CA ARG A 69 -0.50 -1.04 -1.41
C ARG A 69 -1.15 -2.34 -1.03
N PHE A 70 -2.45 -2.32 -0.75
CA PHE A 70 -3.24 -3.44 -0.31
C PHE A 70 -4.25 -3.84 -1.40
N PRO A 71 -4.59 -5.14 -1.46
CA PRO A 71 -5.60 -5.60 -2.40
C PRO A 71 -7.01 -5.14 -2.02
N SER A 72 -7.82 -4.84 -3.04
CA SER A 72 -9.25 -4.47 -2.89
C SER A 72 -10.09 -5.59 -2.27
N TRP A 73 -9.71 -6.85 -2.48
CA TRP A 73 -10.41 -8.01 -1.90
C TRP A 73 -10.22 -8.12 -0.37
N MET A 74 -9.20 -7.46 0.21
CA MET A 74 -8.98 -7.43 1.66
C MET A 74 -9.48 -6.10 2.23
N GLN A 75 -10.75 -6.07 2.64
CA GLN A 75 -11.38 -4.86 3.18
C GLN A 75 -10.78 -4.45 4.54
N THR A 76 -10.99 -3.21 4.95
CA THR A 76 -10.62 -2.78 6.31
C THR A 76 -11.50 -3.46 7.35
N LYS A 77 -10.93 -3.81 8.51
CA LYS A 77 -11.64 -4.47 9.62
C LYS A 77 -11.41 -3.67 10.91
N GLN A 78 -12.49 -3.28 11.58
CA GLN A 78 -12.42 -2.50 12.83
C GLN A 78 -11.53 -3.21 13.87
N GLY A 79 -10.60 -2.46 14.48
CA GLY A 79 -9.64 -2.99 15.46
C GLY A 79 -8.45 -3.74 14.86
N TYR A 80 -8.37 -3.86 13.53
CA TYR A 80 -7.30 -4.56 12.83
C TYR A 80 -6.65 -3.67 11.77
N GLN A 81 -5.38 -3.92 11.48
CA GLN A 81 -4.68 -3.38 10.33
C GLN A 81 -4.30 -4.49 9.35
N ARG A 82 -4.35 -4.16 8.05
CA ARG A 82 -3.86 -5.02 6.97
C ARG A 82 -2.34 -5.00 6.99
N HIS A 83 -1.73 -6.18 6.91
CA HIS A 83 -0.29 -6.38 7.04
C HIS A 83 0.23 -7.30 5.93
N HIS A 84 1.31 -6.89 5.28
CA HIS A 84 2.07 -7.74 4.37
C HIS A 84 3.13 -8.52 5.13
N ILE A 85 3.12 -9.84 5.00
CA ILE A 85 4.10 -10.72 5.63
C ILE A 85 5.49 -10.55 5.02
N ILE A 86 5.56 -10.41 3.69
CA ILE A 86 6.70 -9.85 2.99
C ILE A 86 6.34 -8.39 2.70
N PRO A 87 6.99 -7.42 3.37
CA PRO A 87 6.70 -6.00 3.24
C PRO A 87 6.62 -5.53 1.79
N TYR A 88 5.69 -4.62 1.50
CA TYR A 88 5.54 -4.02 0.17
C TYR A 88 6.82 -3.31 -0.32
N SER A 89 7.66 -2.81 0.60
CA SER A 89 8.97 -2.23 0.29
C SER A 89 9.92 -3.25 -0.36
N LEU A 90 9.76 -4.54 -0.09
CA LEU A 90 10.57 -5.64 -0.62
C LEU A 90 10.00 -6.29 -1.88
N ARG A 91 8.94 -5.73 -2.49
CA ARG A 91 8.34 -6.27 -3.73
C ARG A 91 9.32 -6.37 -4.91
N ASN A 92 10.36 -5.54 -4.90
CA ASN A 92 11.40 -5.52 -5.93
C ASN A 92 12.66 -6.32 -5.53
N HIS A 93 12.61 -7.07 -4.44
CA HIS A 93 13.70 -7.97 -4.07
C HIS A 93 13.90 -9.02 -5.17
N SER A 94 15.15 -9.25 -5.60
CA SER A 94 15.49 -10.10 -6.75
C SER A 94 14.90 -11.51 -6.63
N LEU A 95 15.11 -12.19 -5.50
CA LEU A 95 14.48 -13.50 -5.25
C LEU A 95 12.94 -13.47 -5.31
N PHE A 96 12.30 -12.44 -4.76
CA PHE A 96 10.84 -12.33 -4.77
C PHE A 96 10.31 -12.14 -6.18
N GLN A 97 10.93 -11.27 -6.99
CA GLN A 97 10.57 -11.10 -8.41
C GLN A 97 10.73 -12.39 -9.20
N LYS A 98 11.83 -13.14 -8.98
CA LYS A 98 12.06 -14.44 -9.63
C LYS A 98 10.99 -15.48 -9.30
N SER A 99 10.30 -15.35 -8.17
CA SER A 99 9.20 -16.24 -7.82
C SER A 99 7.96 -16.02 -8.69
N GLY A 100 7.74 -14.79 -9.19
CA GLY A 100 6.51 -14.42 -9.89
C GLY A 100 5.25 -14.38 -9.02
N LEU A 101 5.40 -14.43 -7.69
CA LEU A 101 4.28 -14.30 -6.75
C LEU A 101 3.81 -12.84 -6.65
N ASP A 102 2.50 -12.67 -6.52
CA ASP A 102 1.90 -11.36 -6.25
C ASP A 102 2.16 -10.94 -4.79
N ILE A 103 2.72 -9.74 -4.60
CA ILE A 103 2.93 -9.14 -3.27
C ILE A 103 1.61 -8.98 -2.51
N ASN A 104 0.50 -8.82 -3.22
CA ASN A 104 -0.85 -8.67 -2.68
C ASN A 104 -1.64 -9.97 -2.65
N SER A 105 -0.99 -11.13 -2.83
CA SER A 105 -1.63 -12.44 -2.71
C SER A 105 -2.12 -12.74 -1.29
N ALA A 106 -3.18 -13.55 -1.18
CA ALA A 106 -3.73 -13.94 0.13
C ALA A 106 -2.71 -14.64 1.04
N THR A 107 -1.73 -15.35 0.48
CA THR A 107 -0.63 -15.98 1.23
C THR A 107 0.28 -14.95 1.89
N ASN A 108 0.43 -13.75 1.29
CA ASN A 108 1.24 -12.66 1.82
C ASN A 108 0.46 -11.69 2.73
N MET A 109 -0.87 -11.77 2.77
CA MET A 109 -1.70 -10.83 3.51
C MET A 109 -2.19 -11.38 4.86
N LYS A 110 -2.32 -10.50 5.86
CA LYS A 110 -2.85 -10.84 7.19
C LYS A 110 -3.45 -9.64 7.92
N TYR A 111 -4.43 -9.88 8.79
CA TYR A 111 -4.88 -8.90 9.77
C TYR A 111 -4.11 -9.05 11.10
N LEU A 112 -3.59 -7.93 11.60
CA LEU A 112 -3.00 -7.83 12.95
C LEU A 112 -3.83 -6.85 13.81
N PRO A 113 -4.15 -7.22 15.06
CA PRO A 113 -4.92 -6.35 15.94
C PRO A 113 -4.12 -5.09 16.30
N VAL A 114 -4.77 -3.93 16.42
CA VAL A 114 -4.07 -2.67 16.77
C VAL A 114 -3.71 -2.59 18.25
N THR A 115 -4.43 -3.34 19.11
CA THR A 115 -4.20 -3.37 20.55
C THR A 115 -4.59 -4.73 21.14
N LYS A 116 -4.13 -5.00 22.36
CA LYS A 116 -4.48 -6.22 23.11
C LYS A 116 -5.99 -6.28 23.37
N GLY A 117 -6.55 -7.48 23.40
CA GLY A 117 -7.98 -7.71 23.65
C GLY A 117 -8.88 -7.65 22.42
N ILE A 118 -8.37 -7.23 21.26
CA ILE A 118 -9.13 -7.26 20.00
C ILE A 118 -9.16 -8.66 19.38
N ASP A 119 -8.02 -9.36 19.37
CA ASP A 119 -7.93 -10.72 18.84
C ASP A 119 -8.07 -11.75 19.97
N PRO A 120 -8.80 -12.85 19.77
CA PRO A 120 -8.95 -13.91 20.78
C PRO A 120 -7.61 -14.57 21.13
N ASN A 121 -6.61 -14.49 20.26
CA ASN A 121 -5.25 -14.90 20.59
C ASN A 121 -4.50 -13.74 21.28
N PRO A 122 -4.26 -13.82 22.61
CA PRO A 122 -3.62 -12.73 23.36
C PRO A 122 -2.13 -12.56 23.02
N ASN A 123 -1.51 -13.58 22.40
CA ASN A 123 -0.09 -13.58 22.04
C ASN A 123 0.17 -13.01 20.65
N LYS A 124 -0.87 -12.75 19.86
CA LYS A 124 -0.71 -12.26 18.48
C LYS A 124 -0.07 -10.88 18.46
N SER A 125 0.92 -10.70 17.59
CA SER A 125 1.61 -9.42 17.41
C SER A 125 0.65 -8.33 16.98
N LEU A 126 0.84 -7.13 17.52
CA LEU A 126 0.01 -5.97 17.24
C LEU A 126 0.48 -5.20 15.99
N HIS A 127 -0.46 -4.48 15.38
CA HIS A 127 -0.37 -3.54 14.27
C HIS A 127 -0.45 -2.06 14.68
N LYS A 128 0.58 -1.39 15.25
CA LYS A 128 0.45 0.02 15.71
C LYS A 128 1.01 1.08 14.74
N GLY A 129 0.73 0.94 13.45
CA GLY A 129 1.20 1.88 12.43
C GLY A 129 2.69 1.75 12.09
N TYR A 130 3.22 2.72 11.35
CA TYR A 130 4.60 2.71 10.86
C TYR A 130 5.53 3.39 11.87
N ASN A 131 6.04 2.62 12.82
CA ASN A 131 7.01 3.06 13.83
C ASN A 131 8.40 2.41 13.60
N SER A 132 9.39 2.72 14.44
CA SER A 132 10.74 2.14 14.35
C SER A 132 10.74 0.61 14.42
N GLU A 133 9.86 0.01 15.22
CA GLU A 133 9.74 -1.45 15.34
C GLU A 133 9.22 -2.10 14.04
N HIS A 134 8.47 -1.36 13.21
CA HIS A 134 8.11 -1.79 11.86
C HIS A 134 9.32 -1.77 10.90
N ALA A 135 10.29 -0.88 11.12
CA ALA A 135 11.54 -0.89 10.35
C ALA A 135 12.38 -2.12 10.68
N ASP A 136 12.46 -2.51 11.96
CA ASP A 136 13.14 -3.74 12.39
C ASP A 136 12.50 -4.99 11.78
N TYR A 137 11.17 -5.04 11.72
CA TYR A 137 10.46 -6.10 11.02
C TYR A 137 10.88 -6.18 9.55
N ASN A 138 10.90 -5.05 8.85
CA ASN A 138 11.29 -5.01 7.44
C ASN A 138 12.72 -5.51 7.22
N ASP A 139 13.66 -5.10 8.08
CA ASP A 139 15.05 -5.55 8.04
C ASP A 139 15.18 -7.06 8.30
N ILE A 140 14.43 -7.60 9.27
CA ILE A 140 14.39 -9.04 9.54
C ILE A 140 13.91 -9.82 8.30
N ILE A 141 12.84 -9.35 7.63
CA ILE A 141 12.33 -10.03 6.43
C ILE A 141 13.28 -9.88 5.25
N ALA A 142 13.90 -8.71 5.07
CA ALA A 142 14.93 -8.49 4.05
C ALA A 142 16.09 -9.48 4.22
N LYS A 143 16.66 -9.58 5.42
CA LYS A 143 17.74 -10.53 5.74
C LYS A 143 17.36 -11.99 5.48
N ARG A 144 16.09 -12.37 5.71
CA ARG A 144 15.59 -13.72 5.40
C ARG A 144 15.52 -13.96 3.89
N LEU A 145 15.06 -12.99 3.11
CA LEU A 145 15.07 -13.08 1.65
C LEU A 145 16.49 -13.11 1.09
N ASP A 146 17.41 -12.28 1.60
CA ASP A 146 18.83 -12.29 1.22
C ASP A 146 19.49 -13.65 1.52
N ALA A 147 19.16 -14.25 2.67
CA ALA A 147 19.65 -15.58 3.02
C ALA A 147 19.15 -16.65 2.05
N LEU A 148 17.85 -16.62 1.70
CA LEU A 148 17.29 -17.51 0.68
C LEU A 148 17.91 -17.25 -0.70
N GLU A 149 18.18 -16.00 -1.07
CA GLU A 149 18.75 -15.66 -2.37
C GLU A 149 20.16 -16.21 -2.54
N ARG A 150 20.99 -16.13 -1.48
CA ARG A 150 22.33 -16.73 -1.48
C ARG A 150 22.27 -18.23 -1.72
N VAL A 151 21.35 -18.93 -1.06
CA VAL A 151 21.17 -20.38 -1.24
C VAL A 151 20.63 -20.69 -2.63
N ALA A 152 19.59 -19.98 -3.07
CA ALA A 152 18.97 -20.15 -4.39
C ALA A 152 19.97 -19.95 -5.54
N THR A 153 20.88 -18.97 -5.41
CA THR A 153 21.92 -18.70 -6.40
C THR A 153 22.97 -19.80 -6.42
N ARG A 154 23.44 -20.23 -5.25
CA ARG A 154 24.44 -21.30 -5.12
C ARG A 154 23.93 -22.64 -5.66
N GLU A 155 22.69 -22.97 -5.35
CA GLU A 155 22.07 -24.26 -5.70
C GLU A 155 21.27 -24.21 -7.01
N LYS A 156 21.25 -23.05 -7.69
CA LYS A 156 20.56 -22.84 -8.96
C LYS A 156 19.09 -23.28 -8.92
N TRP A 157 18.36 -22.81 -7.91
CA TRP A 157 16.96 -23.17 -7.72
C TRP A 157 16.09 -22.81 -8.94
N SER A 158 15.15 -23.69 -9.26
CA SER A 158 14.08 -23.40 -10.23
C SER A 158 13.08 -22.39 -9.67
N GLN A 159 12.32 -21.73 -10.54
CA GLN A 159 11.26 -20.81 -10.12
C GLN A 159 10.26 -21.47 -9.16
N THR A 160 9.85 -22.71 -9.43
CA THR A 160 8.94 -23.47 -8.55
C THR A 160 9.54 -23.66 -7.16
N ARG A 161 10.84 -23.98 -7.06
CA ARG A 161 11.52 -24.11 -5.77
C ARG A 161 11.56 -22.78 -5.03
N ILE A 162 11.84 -21.67 -5.73
CA ILE A 162 11.79 -20.33 -5.15
C ILE A 162 10.39 -20.01 -4.61
N GLN A 163 9.33 -20.28 -5.37
CA GLN A 163 7.94 -20.10 -4.93
C GLN A 163 7.64 -20.90 -3.65
N THR A 164 8.03 -22.18 -3.60
CA THR A 164 7.88 -23.03 -2.41
C THR A 164 8.57 -22.41 -1.20
N GLU A 165 9.81 -21.95 -1.34
CA GLU A 165 10.56 -21.40 -0.21
C GLU A 165 10.05 -20.03 0.24
N ILE A 166 9.52 -19.21 -0.67
CA ILE A 166 8.83 -17.97 -0.31
C ILE A 166 7.52 -18.28 0.43
N HIS A 167 6.74 -19.27 0.01
CA HIS A 167 5.56 -19.72 0.75
C HIS A 167 5.92 -20.25 2.14
N ASN A 168 7.01 -21.00 2.26
CA ASN A 168 7.53 -21.47 3.56
C ASN A 168 7.91 -20.29 4.47
N LEU A 169 8.60 -19.29 3.93
CA LEU A 169 8.93 -18.05 4.64
C LEU A 169 7.67 -17.32 5.10
N GLN A 170 6.67 -17.16 4.24
CA GLN A 170 5.40 -16.52 4.58
C GLN A 170 4.66 -17.31 5.68
N HIS A 171 4.61 -18.63 5.57
CA HIS A 171 3.96 -19.50 6.55
C HIS A 171 4.65 -19.40 7.92
N ARG A 172 5.98 -19.54 7.96
CA ARG A 172 6.76 -19.41 9.20
C ARG A 172 6.57 -18.04 9.84
N THR A 173 6.66 -16.98 9.06
CA THR A 173 6.49 -15.60 9.56
C THR A 173 5.08 -15.37 10.08
N ARG A 174 4.04 -15.91 9.42
CA ARG A 174 2.65 -15.88 9.90
C ARG A 174 2.50 -16.56 11.26
N THR A 175 3.19 -17.67 11.48
CA THR A 175 3.21 -18.40 12.75
C THR A 175 3.95 -17.61 13.84
N GLU A 176 5.09 -17.01 13.53
CA GLU A 176 5.85 -16.16 14.47
C GLU A 176 5.08 -14.89 14.87
N LEU A 177 4.30 -14.30 13.96
CA LEU A 177 3.38 -13.20 14.26
C LEU A 177 2.18 -13.65 15.11
N ASN A 178 1.71 -14.89 14.95
CA ASN A 178 0.63 -15.45 15.77
C ASN A 178 1.08 -15.76 17.20
N SER A 179 2.33 -16.18 17.39
CA SER A 179 2.88 -16.49 18.72
C SER A 179 3.45 -15.29 19.44
N GLY A 180 3.54 -14.11 18.79
CA GLY A 180 4.16 -12.93 19.36
C GLY A 180 5.68 -12.95 19.33
N LYS A 181 6.29 -14.00 18.77
CA LYS A 181 7.74 -14.16 18.65
C LYS A 181 8.35 -13.11 17.73
N LEU A 182 7.64 -12.71 16.68
CA LEU A 182 8.05 -11.65 15.78
C LEU A 182 7.08 -10.47 15.93
N LYS A 183 7.60 -9.27 16.18
CA LYS A 183 6.81 -8.04 16.32
C LYS A 183 7.00 -7.13 15.11
N CYS A 184 6.09 -6.20 14.93
CA CYS A 184 6.08 -5.21 13.84
C CYS A 184 5.53 -3.85 14.31
N HIS A 185 5.57 -3.64 15.62
CA HIS A 185 5.11 -2.46 16.35
C HIS A 185 5.84 -2.40 17.67
#